data_AF-F1LFB5-F1
#
_entry.id   AF-F1LFB5-F1
#
_cell.length_a   1.000
_cell.length_b   1.000
_cell.length_c   1.000
_cell.angle_alpha   90.00
_cell.angle_beta   90.00
_cell.angle_gamma   90.00
#
_symmetry.space_group_name_H-M   'P 1'
#
loop_
_entity.id
_entity.type
_entity.pdbx_description
1 polymer ?
#
loop_
_entity_poly.entity_id
_entity_poly.type
_entity_poly.pdbx_seq_one_letter_code
_entity_poly.pdbx_strand_id
1 'polypeptide(L)'
;MIISMDILILPRRPICSRSLSGVIFKHFVRSVSVMATPALTNNSYETAVSQLNALQSNAATIQMLRKKRGFFQGANLVETAAFMERCNIKLDDVDKLNVIHVSGTKGKGSTCAFTESILRRLGYKTGFYSSPHLVHVRERIRINGRPLSESAFAKYFFTVYERLQKEAAVDGAMPAYFKFLTLMAFHVFIEEKVDVAIIEVGIGG
;
A
#
# COMPACT_ATOMS: atom_id res chain seq x y z
N MET A 1 13.25 1.59 -26.26
CA MET A 1 13.15 1.87 -24.81
C MET A 1 11.77 2.46 -24.59
N ILE A 2 10.81 1.68 -24.08
CA ILE A 2 9.42 2.12 -23.90
C ILE A 2 9.17 2.21 -22.40
N ILE A 3 9.01 3.43 -21.91
CA ILE A 3 8.48 3.74 -20.58
C ILE A 3 7.07 4.26 -20.83
N SER A 4 6.07 3.59 -20.28
CA SER A 4 4.70 4.12 -20.28
C SER A 4 4.48 4.78 -18.93
N MET A 5 4.26 6.09 -18.94
CA MET A 5 3.90 6.81 -17.74
C MET A 5 2.44 7.20 -17.88
N ASP A 6 1.57 6.42 -17.24
CA ASP A 6 0.16 6.73 -17.18
C ASP A 6 -0.04 7.64 -15.97
N ILE A 7 -0.19 8.93 -16.27
CA ILE A 7 -0.59 9.92 -15.29
C ILE A 7 -2.11 9.78 -15.14
N LEU A 8 -2.54 8.95 -14.19
CA LEU A 8 -3.93 8.89 -13.76
C LEU A 8 -4.19 10.03 -12.77
N ILE A 9 -4.26 11.25 -13.30
CA ILE A 9 -4.88 12.38 -12.58
C ILE A 9 -6.38 12.23 -12.79
N LEU A 10 -7.05 11.53 -11.87
CA LEU A 10 -8.50 11.55 -11.82
C LEU A 10 -8.96 13.01 -11.59
N PRO A 11 -9.96 13.50 -12.33
CA PRO A 11 -10.34 14.91 -12.30
C PRO A 11 -10.81 15.30 -10.89
N ARG A 12 -10.11 16.25 -10.25
CA ARG A 12 -10.54 16.83 -8.97
C ARG A 12 -11.85 17.60 -9.18
N ARG A 13 -12.87 17.32 -8.36
CA ARG A 13 -13.88 18.33 -8.02
C ARG A 13 -13.20 19.46 -7.23
N PRO A 14 -13.63 20.72 -7.37
CA PRO A 14 -12.91 21.87 -6.83
C PRO A 14 -12.78 21.81 -5.30
N ILE A 15 -11.58 22.16 -4.82
CA ILE A 15 -11.26 22.32 -3.41
C ILE A 15 -12.01 23.56 -2.91
N CYS A 16 -13.11 23.37 -2.20
CA CYS A 16 -13.83 24.45 -1.54
C CYS A 16 -13.37 24.61 -0.09
N SER A 17 -13.23 25.86 0.31
CA SER A 17 -12.67 26.40 1.55
C SER A 17 -13.37 25.94 2.84
N ARG A 18 -12.60 25.92 3.92
CA ARG A 18 -13.04 25.76 5.31
C ARG A 18 -14.25 26.65 5.65
N SER A 19 -15.21 26.09 6.38
CA SER A 19 -16.10 26.80 7.29
C SER A 19 -16.41 25.91 8.51
N LEU A 20 -16.46 26.55 9.68
CA LEU A 20 -16.68 26.00 11.01
C LEU A 20 -18.18 25.81 11.31
N SER A 21 -18.42 25.05 12.40
CA SER A 21 -19.61 25.02 13.27
C SER A 21 -20.67 23.96 12.98
N GLY A 22 -21.01 23.17 14.01
CA GLY A 22 -22.18 22.30 14.01
C GLY A 22 -22.12 21.17 15.04
N VAL A 23 -22.24 21.50 16.33
CA VAL A 23 -22.54 20.55 17.42
C VAL A 23 -23.98 20.05 17.25
N ILE A 24 -24.25 18.76 17.46
CA ILE A 24 -25.47 18.20 18.10
C ILE A 24 -25.26 16.70 18.43
N PHE A 25 -25.97 16.29 19.48
CA PHE A 25 -25.74 15.19 20.42
C PHE A 25 -26.60 13.94 20.14
N LYS A 26 -26.19 12.81 20.75
CA LYS A 26 -26.96 11.60 21.15
C LYS A 26 -27.36 10.55 20.09
N HIS A 27 -26.81 9.33 20.22
CA HIS A 27 -27.48 8.28 20.99
C HIS A 27 -26.52 7.15 21.42
N PHE A 28 -26.77 6.70 22.64
CA PHE A 28 -26.07 5.69 23.42
C PHE A 28 -26.64 4.31 23.11
N VAL A 29 -25.79 3.35 22.72
CA VAL A 29 -26.09 1.92 22.82
C VAL A 29 -24.88 1.24 23.45
N ARG A 30 -25.10 0.74 24.67
CA ARG A 30 -24.12 0.05 25.50
C ARG A 30 -24.12 -1.43 25.08
N SER A 31 -23.05 -1.89 24.46
CA SER A 31 -22.78 -3.31 24.30
C SER A 31 -21.56 -3.69 25.14
N VAL A 32 -21.75 -4.65 26.04
CA VAL A 32 -20.73 -5.23 26.92
C VAL A 32 -20.08 -6.42 26.21
N SER A 33 -18.84 -6.72 26.63
CA SER A 33 -18.04 -7.96 26.38
C SER A 33 -17.05 -7.82 25.20
N VAL A 34 -15.75 -8.10 25.30
CA VAL A 34 -14.89 -8.80 26.27
C VAL A 34 -13.56 -8.04 26.31
N MET A 35 -12.95 -7.81 27.47
CA MET A 35 -11.58 -7.29 27.53
C MET A 35 -10.62 -8.39 27.07
N ALA A 36 -10.15 -8.30 25.83
CA ALA A 36 -9.01 -9.06 25.37
C ALA A 36 -7.76 -8.53 26.08
N THR A 37 -7.12 -9.39 26.86
CA THR A 37 -5.81 -9.16 27.47
C THR A 37 -4.81 -8.82 26.36
N PRO A 38 -4.08 -7.68 26.42
CA PRO A 38 -3.08 -7.40 25.40
C PRO A 38 -1.92 -8.37 25.61
N ALA A 39 -1.79 -9.35 24.71
CA ALA A 39 -0.52 -10.03 24.52
C ALA A 39 0.53 -8.95 24.23
N LEU A 40 1.65 -8.96 24.96
CA LEU A 40 2.82 -8.14 24.65
C LEU A 40 3.40 -8.62 23.31
N THR A 41 2.78 -8.22 22.21
CA THR A 41 3.30 -8.48 20.88
C THR A 41 4.49 -7.55 20.69
N ASN A 42 5.69 -8.13 20.63
CA ASN A 42 6.92 -7.37 20.39
C ASN A 42 6.93 -6.93 18.91
N ASN A 43 6.14 -5.90 18.61
CA ASN A 43 5.89 -5.33 17.29
C ASN A 43 7.09 -4.49 16.83
N SER A 44 8.29 -5.09 16.86
CA SER A 44 9.53 -4.47 16.42
C SER A 44 9.67 -4.52 14.90
N TYR A 45 10.57 -3.70 14.37
CA TYR A 45 10.89 -3.68 12.94
C TYR A 45 11.48 -5.02 12.46
N GLU A 46 12.34 -5.64 13.25
CA GLU A 46 12.98 -6.92 12.95
C GLU A 46 11.92 -8.03 12.84
N THR A 47 10.95 -8.05 13.78
CA THR A 47 9.84 -8.99 13.72
C THR A 47 8.99 -8.76 12.47
N ALA A 48 8.68 -7.50 12.14
CA ALA A 48 7.93 -7.15 10.92
C ALA A 48 8.66 -7.64 9.65
N VAL A 49 9.97 -7.40 9.54
CA VAL A 49 10.77 -7.85 8.40
C VAL A 49 10.84 -9.37 8.33
N SER A 50 11.01 -10.06 9.46
CA SER A 50 11.01 -11.52 9.52
C SER A 50 9.69 -12.12 9.01
N GLN A 51 8.56 -11.61 9.51
CA GLN A 51 7.23 -12.03 9.07
C GLN A 51 6.98 -11.71 7.59
N LEU A 52 7.42 -10.54 7.12
CA LEU A 52 7.33 -10.16 5.71
C LEU A 52 8.10 -11.14 4.82
N ASN A 53 9.33 -11.50 5.21
CA ASN A 53 10.18 -12.41 4.44
C ASN A 53 9.67 -13.86 4.43
N ALA A 54 8.83 -14.24 5.40
CA ALA A 54 8.14 -15.53 5.40
C ALA A 54 7.01 -15.61 4.36
N LEU A 55 6.55 -14.49 3.80
CA LEU A 55 5.57 -14.48 2.71
C LEU A 55 6.20 -14.98 1.40
N GLN A 56 5.39 -15.69 0.60
CA GLN A 56 5.83 -16.22 -0.69
C GLN A 56 6.31 -15.10 -1.64
N SER A 57 7.48 -15.30 -2.25
CA SER A 57 8.05 -14.31 -3.19
C SER A 57 7.38 -14.32 -4.56
N ASN A 58 7.41 -13.18 -5.25
CA ASN A 58 6.92 -13.07 -6.63
C ASN A 58 7.67 -13.97 -7.61
N ALA A 59 8.98 -14.22 -7.41
CA ALA A 59 9.73 -15.11 -8.30
C ALA A 59 9.16 -16.54 -8.26
N ALA A 60 8.85 -17.04 -7.06
CA ALA A 60 8.19 -18.32 -6.87
C ALA A 60 6.76 -18.32 -7.47
N THR A 61 5.98 -17.26 -7.22
CA THR A 61 4.63 -17.11 -7.79
C THR A 61 4.65 -17.02 -9.31
N ILE A 62 5.55 -16.25 -9.89
CA ILE A 62 5.68 -16.09 -11.35
C ILE A 62 6.21 -17.38 -11.99
N GLN A 63 7.13 -18.11 -11.36
CA GLN A 63 7.51 -19.43 -11.86
C GLN A 63 6.33 -20.41 -11.84
N MET A 64 5.51 -20.40 -10.78
CA MET A 64 4.26 -21.18 -10.74
C MET A 64 3.27 -20.75 -11.83
N LEU A 65 3.06 -19.45 -12.03
CA LEU A 65 2.16 -18.92 -13.06
C LEU A 65 2.67 -19.15 -14.48
N ARG A 66 3.98 -19.10 -14.72
CA ARG A 66 4.60 -19.46 -16.01
C ARG A 66 4.43 -20.94 -16.32
N LYS A 67 4.45 -21.81 -15.30
CA LYS A 67 4.14 -23.25 -15.43
C LYS A 67 2.64 -23.50 -15.69
N LYS A 68 1.75 -22.67 -15.16
CA LYS A 68 0.29 -22.69 -15.40
C LYS A 68 -0.10 -21.68 -16.49
N ARG A 69 0.23 -21.94 -17.75
CA ARG A 69 -0.09 -21.03 -18.87
C ARG A 69 -1.59 -20.71 -18.93
N GLY A 70 -1.96 -19.41 -18.93
CA GLY A 70 -3.06 -18.93 -19.78
C GLY A 70 -4.29 -18.23 -19.19
N PHE A 71 -4.45 -17.98 -17.87
CA PHE A 71 -5.80 -17.58 -17.39
C PHE A 71 -5.94 -16.49 -16.28
N PHE A 72 -4.91 -15.74 -15.89
CA PHE A 72 -4.96 -15.07 -14.57
C PHE A 72 -4.80 -13.55 -14.50
N GLN A 73 -4.92 -12.79 -15.59
CA GLN A 73 -4.85 -11.32 -15.47
C GLN A 73 -6.07 -10.75 -14.72
N GLY A 74 -7.28 -11.26 -14.99
CA GLY A 74 -8.50 -10.83 -14.28
C GLY A 74 -8.60 -11.33 -12.82
N ALA A 75 -8.10 -12.54 -12.55
CA ALA A 75 -8.16 -13.13 -11.21
C ALA A 75 -7.28 -12.38 -10.18
N ASN A 76 -6.14 -11.81 -10.61
CA ASN A 76 -5.27 -11.06 -9.70
C ASN A 76 -5.91 -9.77 -9.19
N LEU A 77 -6.72 -9.10 -10.00
CA LEU A 77 -7.41 -7.87 -9.59
C LEU A 77 -8.50 -8.18 -8.57
N VAL A 78 -9.31 -9.21 -8.81
CA VAL A 78 -10.35 -9.67 -7.87
C VAL A 78 -9.73 -10.10 -6.54
N GLU A 79 -8.64 -10.87 -6.59
CA GLU A 79 -7.92 -11.29 -5.40
C GLU A 79 -7.32 -10.09 -4.63
N THR A 80 -6.75 -9.12 -5.35
CA THR A 80 -6.19 -7.90 -4.72
C THR A 80 -7.29 -7.05 -4.08
N ALA A 81 -8.44 -6.90 -4.73
CA ALA A 81 -9.59 -6.20 -4.16
C ALA A 81 -10.10 -6.89 -2.88
N ALA A 82 -10.17 -8.21 -2.85
CA ALA A 82 -10.54 -8.97 -1.65
C ALA A 82 -9.52 -8.74 -0.51
N PHE A 83 -8.23 -8.67 -0.80
CA PHE A 83 -7.24 -8.32 0.22
C PHE A 83 -7.33 -6.86 0.67
N MET A 84 -7.66 -5.91 -0.22
CA MET A 84 -7.89 -4.51 0.14
C MET A 84 -9.06 -4.38 1.11
N GLU A 85 -10.17 -5.06 0.82
CA GLU A 85 -11.34 -5.11 1.71
C GLU A 85 -10.95 -5.66 3.09
N ARG A 86 -10.20 -6.78 3.13
CA ARG A 86 -9.67 -7.36 4.38
C ARG A 86 -8.71 -6.47 5.16
N CYS A 87 -8.08 -5.50 4.49
CA CYS A 87 -7.22 -4.52 5.12
C CYS A 87 -7.99 -3.25 5.56
N ASN A 88 -9.31 -3.22 5.34
CA ASN A 88 -10.14 -2.01 5.45
C ASN A 88 -9.58 -0.85 4.59
N ILE A 89 -9.07 -1.17 3.39
CA ILE A 89 -8.68 -0.22 2.35
C ILE A 89 -9.82 -0.21 1.33
N LYS A 90 -10.64 0.84 1.35
CA LYS A 90 -11.76 0.97 0.42
C LYS A 90 -11.26 1.44 -0.95
N LEU A 91 -11.86 0.93 -2.03
CA LEU A 91 -11.53 1.38 -3.38
C LEU A 91 -11.73 2.90 -3.54
N ASP A 92 -12.80 3.45 -2.95
CA ASP A 92 -13.06 4.90 -2.92
C ASP A 92 -11.90 5.72 -2.30
N ASP A 93 -11.15 5.16 -1.36
CA ASP A 93 -10.02 5.86 -0.74
C ASP A 93 -8.77 5.79 -1.60
N VAL A 94 -8.60 4.70 -2.35
CA VAL A 94 -7.55 4.57 -3.37
C VAL A 94 -7.84 5.50 -4.55
N ASP A 95 -9.10 5.58 -5.01
CA ASP A 95 -9.52 6.46 -6.12
C ASP A 95 -9.37 7.95 -5.82
N LYS A 96 -9.30 8.34 -4.54
CA LYS A 96 -9.01 9.73 -4.13
C LYS A 96 -7.52 10.08 -4.20
N LEU A 97 -6.63 9.09 -4.28
CA LEU A 97 -5.20 9.35 -4.44
C LEU A 97 -4.92 9.86 -5.85
N ASN A 98 -4.11 10.91 -5.95
CA ASN A 98 -3.56 11.30 -7.26
C ASN A 98 -2.37 10.37 -7.53
N VAL A 99 -2.49 9.48 -8.52
CA VAL A 99 -1.48 8.44 -8.77
C VAL A 99 -0.76 8.70 -10.09
N ILE A 100 0.58 8.66 -10.03
CA ILE A 100 1.41 8.55 -11.22
C ILE A 100 1.90 7.11 -11.30
N HIS A 101 1.39 6.37 -12.29
CA HIS A 101 1.69 4.96 -12.47
C HIS A 101 2.76 4.80 -13.56
N VAL A 102 3.89 4.20 -13.20
CA VAL A 102 5.04 4.11 -14.09
C VAL A 102 5.32 2.65 -14.46
N SER A 103 5.09 2.32 -15.73
CA SER A 103 5.38 1.01 -16.32
C SER A 103 6.49 1.10 -17.38
N GLY A 104 7.02 -0.05 -17.77
CA GLY A 104 8.07 -0.16 -18.79
C GLY A 104 9.17 -1.16 -18.46
N THR A 105 9.96 -1.51 -19.48
CA THR A 105 10.99 -2.55 -19.34
C THR A 105 12.26 -2.03 -18.68
N LYS A 106 12.59 -0.75 -18.85
CA LYS A 106 13.82 -0.11 -18.33
C LYS A 106 13.50 1.32 -17.87
N GLY A 107 14.25 1.82 -16.90
CA GLY A 107 14.18 3.23 -16.48
C GLY A 107 13.02 3.61 -15.55
N LYS A 108 12.10 2.69 -15.22
CA LYS A 108 10.96 2.96 -14.31
C LYS A 108 11.39 3.60 -12.99
N GLY A 109 12.27 2.94 -12.23
CA GLY A 109 12.77 3.46 -10.96
C GLY A 109 13.41 4.86 -11.08
N SER A 110 14.18 5.12 -12.14
CA SER A 110 14.75 6.45 -12.41
C SER A 110 13.67 7.48 -12.71
N THR A 111 12.69 7.15 -13.56
CA THR A 111 11.55 8.00 -13.88
C THR A 111 10.72 8.30 -12.62
N CYS A 112 10.44 7.31 -11.78
CA CYS A 112 9.74 7.51 -10.51
C CYS A 112 10.53 8.45 -9.60
N ALA A 113 11.85 8.24 -9.46
CA ALA A 113 12.69 9.04 -8.57
C ALA A 113 12.79 10.51 -9.03
N PHE A 114 12.93 10.74 -10.33
CA PHE A 114 12.93 12.10 -10.89
C PHE A 114 11.57 12.78 -10.73
N THR A 115 10.48 12.05 -11.01
CA THR A 115 9.11 12.56 -10.87
C THR A 115 8.81 12.94 -9.41
N GLU A 116 9.14 12.07 -8.45
CA GLU A 116 8.99 12.34 -7.02
C GLU A 116 9.77 13.58 -6.59
N SER A 117 11.04 13.68 -7.00
CA SER A 117 11.92 14.78 -6.60
C SER A 117 11.41 16.13 -7.12
N ILE A 118 10.92 16.17 -8.37
CA ILE A 118 10.31 17.37 -8.96
C ILE A 118 9.07 17.77 -8.18
N LEU A 119 8.12 16.85 -7.96
CA LEU A 119 6.86 17.15 -7.28
C LEU A 119 7.08 17.58 -5.82
N ARG A 120 7.98 16.90 -5.11
CA ARG A 120 8.35 17.31 -3.75
C ARG A 120 8.96 18.71 -3.72
N ARG A 121 9.79 19.06 -4.71
CA ARG A 121 10.38 20.41 -4.81
C ARG A 121 9.34 21.49 -5.13
N LEU A 122 8.22 21.12 -5.75
CA LEU A 122 7.06 21.98 -5.96
C LEU A 122 6.16 22.09 -4.72
N GLY A 123 6.49 21.42 -3.61
CA GLY A 123 5.79 21.53 -2.33
C GLY A 123 4.70 20.49 -2.08
N TYR A 124 4.53 19.50 -2.96
CA TYR A 124 3.59 18.40 -2.73
C TYR A 124 4.12 17.41 -1.69
N LYS A 125 3.24 16.90 -0.83
CA LYS A 125 3.51 15.72 0.00
C LYS A 125 3.52 14.47 -0.88
N THR A 126 4.68 13.89 -1.11
CA THR A 126 4.85 12.76 -2.03
C THR A 126 4.84 11.42 -1.30
N GLY A 127 4.10 10.45 -1.85
CA GLY A 127 4.28 9.02 -1.60
C GLY A 127 5.05 8.38 -2.75
N PHE A 128 5.97 7.47 -2.46
CA PHE A 128 6.76 6.78 -3.48
C PHE A 128 6.84 5.29 -3.18
N TYR A 129 6.45 4.48 -4.17
CA TYR A 129 6.53 3.03 -4.12
C TYR A 129 7.39 2.48 -5.26
N SER A 130 8.43 1.71 -4.93
CA SER A 130 9.36 1.13 -5.91
C SER A 130 9.79 -0.30 -5.63
N SER A 131 10.33 -0.97 -6.64
CA SER A 131 10.87 -2.32 -6.51
C SER A 131 12.00 -2.63 -7.48
N PRO A 132 13.03 -3.43 -7.09
CA PRO A 132 13.33 -3.93 -5.75
C PRO A 132 13.93 -2.85 -4.82
N HIS A 133 14.28 -3.20 -3.58
CA HIS A 133 15.18 -2.39 -2.74
C HIS A 133 16.64 -2.83 -2.92
N LEU A 134 17.59 -1.98 -2.56
CA LEU A 134 19.02 -2.30 -2.64
C LEU A 134 19.57 -2.80 -1.30
N VAL A 135 19.26 -2.12 -0.18
CA VAL A 135 19.82 -2.45 1.13
C VAL A 135 18.71 -2.78 2.13
N HIS A 136 17.69 -1.94 2.23
CA HIS A 136 16.61 -2.08 3.22
C HIS A 136 15.23 -2.06 2.56
N VAL A 137 14.32 -2.93 3.03
CA VAL A 137 12.94 -3.01 2.52
C VAL A 137 12.19 -1.69 2.63
N ARG A 138 12.52 -0.86 3.63
CA ARG A 138 11.96 0.48 3.85
C ARG A 138 12.18 1.41 2.66
N GLU A 139 13.21 1.19 1.84
CA GLU A 139 13.45 1.97 0.63
C GLU A 139 12.31 1.90 -0.38
N ARG A 140 11.51 0.83 -0.33
CA ARG A 140 10.38 0.60 -1.23
C ARG A 140 9.20 1.53 -0.96
N ILE A 141 9.05 2.07 0.25
CA ILE A 141 7.95 2.97 0.62
C ILE A 141 8.56 4.23 1.23
N ARG A 142 8.42 5.35 0.55
CA ARG A 142 8.97 6.64 0.99
C ARG A 142 7.87 7.69 1.11
N ILE A 143 8.04 8.57 2.08
CA ILE A 143 7.27 9.80 2.23
C ILE A 143 8.24 10.96 2.13
N ASN A 144 7.95 11.92 1.25
CA ASN A 144 8.78 13.09 1.01
C ASN A 144 10.26 12.75 0.75
N GLY A 145 10.51 11.75 -0.11
CA GLY A 145 11.84 11.29 -0.49
C GLY A 145 12.57 10.46 0.58
N ARG A 146 11.99 10.27 1.78
CA ARG A 146 12.62 9.52 2.88
C ARG A 146 11.95 8.16 3.06
N PRO A 147 12.72 7.06 3.16
CA PRO A 147 12.20 5.77 3.60
C PRO A 147 11.44 5.90 4.92
N LEU A 148 10.43 5.06 5.14
CA LEU A 148 9.77 4.97 6.45
C LEU A 148 10.82 4.75 7.55
N SER A 149 10.58 5.31 8.75
CA SER A 149 11.35 4.92 9.94
C SER A 149 11.04 3.45 10.28
N GLU A 150 11.89 2.82 11.07
CA GLU A 150 11.67 1.44 11.53
C GLU A 150 10.38 1.30 12.33
N SER A 151 10.11 2.28 13.22
CA SER A 151 8.86 2.35 13.98
C SER A 151 7.63 2.54 13.10
N ALA A 152 7.69 3.43 12.10
CA ALA A 152 6.59 3.63 11.17
C ALA A 152 6.35 2.39 10.30
N PHE A 153 7.41 1.77 9.80
CA PHE A 153 7.32 0.53 9.05
C PHE A 153 6.66 -0.58 9.87
N ALA A 154 7.13 -0.81 11.10
CA ALA A 154 6.56 -1.82 11.99
C ALA A 154 5.07 -1.53 12.27
N LYS A 155 4.72 -0.28 12.62
CA LYS A 155 3.34 0.15 12.85
C LYS A 155 2.44 -0.19 11.66
N TYR A 156 2.80 0.26 10.46
CA TYR A 156 1.99 0.05 9.26
C TYR A 156 1.97 -1.43 8.84
N PHE A 157 3.08 -2.15 9.01
CA PHE A 157 3.16 -3.58 8.75
C PHE A 157 2.16 -4.34 9.63
N PHE A 158 2.23 -4.19 10.95
CA PHE A 158 1.36 -4.93 11.87
C PHE A 158 -0.11 -4.52 11.73
N THR A 159 -0.39 -3.26 11.41
CA THR A 159 -1.76 -2.81 11.13
C THR A 159 -2.37 -3.60 9.95
N VAL A 160 -1.63 -3.73 8.85
CA VAL A 160 -2.09 -4.47 7.66
C VAL A 160 -2.11 -5.97 7.92
N TYR A 161 -1.03 -6.49 8.52
CA TYR A 161 -0.84 -7.92 8.79
C TYR A 161 -1.91 -8.49 9.73
N GLU A 162 -2.20 -7.81 10.83
CA GLU A 162 -3.22 -8.26 11.80
C GLU A 162 -4.64 -8.19 11.22
N ARG A 163 -4.96 -7.18 10.39
CA ARG A 163 -6.26 -7.10 9.69
C ARG A 163 -6.43 -8.29 8.74
N LEU A 164 -5.39 -8.58 7.95
CA LEU A 164 -5.37 -9.74 7.07
C LEU A 164 -5.56 -11.06 7.84
N GLN A 165 -4.92 -11.23 9.01
CA GLN A 165 -5.08 -12.44 9.82
C GLN A 165 -6.48 -12.57 10.42
N LYS A 166 -7.06 -11.49 10.97
CA LYS A 166 -8.37 -11.51 11.63
C LYS A 166 -9.49 -11.91 10.67
N GLU A 167 -9.43 -11.44 9.43
CA GLU A 167 -10.45 -11.71 8.42
C GLU A 167 -10.16 -12.96 7.58
N ALA A 168 -9.18 -13.78 7.95
CA ALA A 168 -8.79 -14.98 7.20
C ALA A 168 -9.76 -16.17 7.35
N ALA A 169 -11.00 -15.93 7.80
CA ALA A 169 -11.94 -16.91 8.34
C ALA A 169 -12.47 -17.97 7.36
N VAL A 170 -12.05 -17.97 6.08
CA VAL A 170 -12.47 -19.00 5.11
C VAL A 170 -11.29 -19.82 4.59
N ASP A 171 -10.11 -19.23 4.31
CA ASP A 171 -8.97 -19.98 3.71
C ASP A 171 -7.59 -19.65 4.30
N GLY A 172 -7.46 -18.76 5.30
CA GLY A 172 -6.15 -18.49 5.93
C GLY A 172 -5.11 -17.78 5.04
N ALA A 173 -5.42 -17.51 3.78
CA ALA A 173 -4.43 -17.11 2.78
C ALA A 173 -3.90 -15.68 3.04
N MET A 174 -2.57 -15.56 3.03
CA MET A 174 -1.84 -14.30 3.07
C MET A 174 -1.40 -13.89 1.66
N PRO A 175 -1.40 -12.58 1.33
CA PRO A 175 -0.90 -12.13 0.05
C PRO A 175 0.60 -12.40 -0.07
N ALA A 176 1.06 -12.69 -1.29
CA ALA A 176 2.49 -12.80 -1.59
C ALA A 176 3.24 -11.51 -1.23
N TYR A 177 4.55 -11.63 -0.96
CA TYR A 177 5.43 -10.57 -0.49
C TYR A 177 5.19 -9.19 -1.15
N PHE A 178 5.14 -9.16 -2.48
CA PHE A 178 4.99 -7.90 -3.21
C PHE A 178 3.58 -7.32 -3.10
N LYS A 179 2.56 -8.19 -3.15
CA LYS A 179 1.16 -7.79 -3.01
C LYS A 179 0.93 -7.24 -1.61
N PHE A 180 1.48 -7.88 -0.58
CA PHE A 180 1.47 -7.35 0.79
C PHE A 180 2.07 -5.94 0.87
N LEU A 181 3.26 -5.74 0.29
CA LEU A 181 3.90 -4.42 0.28
C LEU A 181 3.13 -3.37 -0.51
N THR A 182 2.41 -3.79 -1.56
CA THR A 182 1.54 -2.89 -2.34
C THR A 182 0.35 -2.43 -1.50
N LEU A 183 -0.31 -3.35 -0.79
CA LEU A 183 -1.39 -3.03 0.16
C LEU A 183 -0.90 -2.10 1.27
N MET A 184 0.28 -2.40 1.82
CA MET A 184 0.92 -1.55 2.83
C MET A 184 1.25 -0.15 2.29
N ALA A 185 1.75 -0.04 1.05
CA ALA A 185 2.02 1.26 0.44
C ALA A 185 0.75 2.11 0.29
N PHE A 186 -0.35 1.53 -0.20
CA PHE A 186 -1.63 2.24 -0.28
C PHE A 186 -2.13 2.67 1.09
N HIS A 187 -2.09 1.77 2.08
CA HIS A 187 -2.47 2.11 3.45
C HIS A 187 -1.64 3.29 3.99
N VAL A 188 -0.32 3.25 3.82
CA VAL A 188 0.59 4.34 4.22
C VAL A 188 0.22 5.65 3.53
N PHE A 189 0.00 5.64 2.21
CA PHE A 189 -0.29 6.86 1.45
C PHE A 189 -1.63 7.50 1.83
N ILE A 190 -2.64 6.68 2.13
CA ILE A 190 -3.94 7.12 2.62
C ILE A 190 -3.81 7.72 4.03
N GLU A 191 -3.18 7.00 4.96
CA GLU A 191 -3.01 7.46 6.36
C GLU A 191 -2.15 8.73 6.44
N GLU A 192 -1.10 8.80 5.63
CA GLU A 192 -0.22 9.96 5.54
C GLU A 192 -0.84 11.11 4.73
N LYS A 193 -1.97 10.89 4.04
CA LYS A 193 -2.65 11.91 3.23
C LYS A 193 -1.69 12.55 2.22
N VAL A 194 -0.98 11.73 1.44
CA VAL A 194 -0.08 12.24 0.40
C VAL A 194 -0.89 12.97 -0.67
N ASP A 195 -0.32 14.04 -1.23
CA ASP A 195 -0.94 14.77 -2.34
C ASP A 195 -0.84 13.97 -3.64
N VAL A 196 0.26 13.24 -3.81
CA VAL A 196 0.55 12.43 -5.01
C VAL A 196 1.34 11.18 -4.64
N ALA A 197 0.92 10.04 -5.18
CA ALA A 197 1.61 8.75 -5.04
C ALA A 197 2.26 8.36 -6.38
N ILE A 198 3.58 8.18 -6.38
CA ILE A 198 4.35 7.70 -7.51
C ILE A 198 4.54 6.18 -7.33
N ILE A 199 3.94 5.38 -8.21
CA ILE A 199 3.89 3.93 -8.08
C ILE A 199 4.59 3.30 -9.29
N GLU A 200 5.72 2.64 -9.02
CA GLU A 200 6.40 1.79 -10.00
C GLU A 200 5.66 0.45 -10.15
N VAL A 201 5.37 0.07 -11.39
CA VAL A 201 4.92 -1.29 -11.71
C VAL A 201 6.04 -2.30 -11.44
N GLY A 202 5.69 -3.43 -10.82
CA GLY A 202 6.57 -4.59 -10.72
C GLY A 202 6.85 -5.23 -12.09
N ILE A 203 6.11 -6.28 -12.44
CA ILE A 203 6.24 -7.01 -13.71
C ILE A 203 4.92 -6.90 -14.47
N GLY A 204 4.98 -6.45 -15.72
CA GLY A 204 3.79 -6.28 -16.56
C GLY A 204 3.26 -4.85 -16.52
N GLY A 205 2.03 -4.69 -16.06
CA GLY A 205 1.24 -3.45 -15.98
C GLY A 205 0.04 -3.68 -15.09
#